data_AF-A0A966LWU0-F1
#
_entry.id   AF-A0A966LWU0-F1
#
_cell.length_a   1.000
_cell.length_b   1.000
_cell.length_c   1.000
_cell.angle_alpha   90.00
_cell.angle_beta   90.00
_cell.angle_gamma   90.00
#
_symmetry.space_group_name_H-M   'P 1'
#
loop_
_entity.id
_entity.type
_entity.pdbx_description
1 polymer ?
#
loop_
_entity_poly.entity_id
_entity_poly.type
_entity_poly.pdbx_seq_one_letter_code
_entity_poly.pdbx_strand_id
1 'polypeptide(L)' 'MATGYCVKCKEKDVKLSAPEIHQTKKGGYMAKGKHEKCGTTVCVMMSKDKAEKAVEDGAKKAY' A
#
# COMPACT_ATOMS: atom_id res chain seq x y z
N MET A 1 7.38 -2.22 6.13
CA MET A 1 7.42 -2.05 4.67
C MET A 1 6.06 -2.47 4.10
N ALA A 2 5.45 -1.69 3.22
CA ALA A 2 4.17 -2.08 2.60
C ALA A 2 4.45 -3.00 1.40
N THR A 3 4.31 -4.30 1.59
CA THR A 3 4.30 -5.26 0.49
C THR A 3 2.87 -5.45 -0.01
N GLY A 4 2.71 -5.45 -1.33
CA GLY A 4 1.41 -5.49 -1.97
C GLY A 4 1.31 -6.52 -3.08
N TYR A 5 0.07 -6.78 -3.52
CA TYR A 5 -0.17 -7.66 -4.66
C TYR A 5 -0.26 -6.82 -5.94
N CYS A 6 0.69 -6.99 -6.85
CA CYS A 6 0.63 -6.34 -8.14
C CYS A 6 -0.20 -7.18 -9.12
N VAL A 7 -1.43 -6.74 -9.42
CA VAL A 7 -2.34 -7.46 -10.34
C VAL A 7 -1.76 -7.60 -11.75
N LYS A 8 -0.89 -6.64 -12.16
CA LYS A 8 -0.25 -6.65 -13.48
C LYS A 8 0.88 -7.67 -13.59
N CYS A 9 1.70 -7.80 -12.55
CA CYS A 9 2.77 -8.79 -12.49
C CYS A 9 2.28 -10.15 -11.97
N LYS A 10 1.08 -10.20 -11.39
CA LYS A 10 0.56 -11.33 -10.59
C LYS A 10 1.53 -11.77 -9.49
N GLU A 11 2.39 -10.87 -9.05
CA GLU A 11 3.35 -11.09 -7.97
C GLU A 11 2.72 -10.64 -6.65
N LYS A 12 2.72 -11.54 -5.67
CA LYS A 12 2.48 -11.24 -4.26
C LYS A 12 3.81 -10.76 -3.65
N ASP A 13 3.74 -9.93 -2.62
CA ASP A 13 4.91 -9.34 -1.95
C ASP A 13 5.73 -8.34 -2.76
N VAL A 14 5.08 -7.61 -3.64
CA VAL A 14 5.69 -6.50 -4.36
C VAL A 14 5.96 -5.34 -3.39
N LYS A 15 7.23 -4.96 -3.24
CA LYS A 15 7.61 -3.76 -2.50
C LYS A 15 7.03 -2.52 -3.18
N LEU A 16 6.24 -1.77 -2.44
CA LEU A 16 5.69 -0.51 -2.87
C LEU A 16 6.73 0.59 -2.64
N SER A 17 7.08 1.32 -3.70
CA SER A 17 7.79 2.58 -3.58
C SER A 17 6.80 3.68 -3.22
N ALA A 18 7.16 4.49 -2.22
CA ALA A 18 6.35 5.58 -1.67
C ALA A 18 4.88 5.19 -1.38
N PRO A 19 4.63 4.24 -0.46
CA PRO A 19 3.27 3.89 -0.08
C PRO A 19 2.56 5.07 0.60
N GLU A 20 1.38 5.41 0.12
CA GLU A 20 0.44 6.37 0.67
C GLU A 20 -0.77 5.64 1.25
N ILE A 21 -0.99 5.77 2.56
CA ILE A 21 -2.09 5.15 3.29
C ILE A 21 -3.29 6.11 3.27
N HIS A 22 -4.35 5.70 2.59
CA HIS A 22 -5.65 6.37 2.58
C HIS A 22 -6.63 5.66 3.51
N GLN A 23 -7.45 6.44 4.22
CA GLN A 23 -8.59 5.91 4.95
C GLN A 23 -9.85 5.99 4.07
N THR A 24 -10.56 4.88 3.92
CA THR A 24 -11.85 4.84 3.21
C THR A 24 -12.97 5.31 4.14
N LYS A 25 -14.04 5.88 3.57
CA LYS A 25 -15.21 6.36 4.35
C LYS A 25 -15.87 5.31 5.25
N LYS A 26 -15.62 4.01 5.01
CA LYS A 26 -16.13 2.88 5.81
C LYS A 26 -15.14 2.41 6.89
N GLY A 27 -14.03 3.12 7.11
CA GLY A 27 -13.02 2.80 8.11
C GLY A 27 -11.96 1.78 7.67
N GLY A 28 -12.00 1.30 6.43
CA GLY A 28 -10.95 0.44 5.85
C GLY A 28 -9.74 1.26 5.42
N TYR A 29 -8.54 0.69 5.49
CA TYR A 29 -7.29 1.36 5.11
C TYR A 29 -6.82 0.84 3.74
N MET A 30 -6.32 1.74 2.91
CA MET A 30 -5.87 1.45 1.56
C MET A 30 -4.47 2.04 1.36
N ALA A 31 -3.46 1.17 1.22
CA ALA A 31 -2.14 1.57 0.79
C ALA A 31 -2.11 1.67 -0.74
N LYS A 32 -1.75 2.84 -1.27
CA LYS A 32 -1.45 3.04 -2.68
C LYS A 32 0.04 3.24 -2.80
N GLY A 33 0.71 2.48 -3.65
CA GLY A 33 2.12 2.72 -3.93
C GLY A 33 2.44 2.33 -5.36
N LYS A 34 3.60 2.76 -5.85
CA LYS A 34 4.05 2.36 -7.18
C LYS A 34 4.91 1.12 -7.07
N HIS A 35 4.67 0.15 -7.95
CA HIS A 35 5.63 -0.92 -8.15
C HIS A 35 6.80 -0.39 -8.99
N GLU A 36 8.03 -0.40 -8.44
CA GLU A 36 9.21 0.09 -9.17
C GLU A 36 9.46 -0.67 -10.48
N LYS A 37 9.14 -1.97 -10.49
CA LYS A 37 9.41 -2.86 -11.61
C LYS A 37 8.44 -2.70 -12.79
N CYS A 38 7.15 -2.43 -12.51
CA CYS A 38 6.13 -2.33 -13.56
C CYS A 38 5.49 -0.94 -13.69
N GLY A 39 5.92 0.02 -12.88
CA GLY A 39 5.41 1.40 -12.84
C GLY A 39 3.92 1.52 -12.49
N THR A 40 3.25 0.40 -12.19
CA THR A 40 1.80 0.37 -12.00
C THR A 40 1.49 0.73 -10.56
N THR A 41 0.49 1.57 -10.39
CA THR A 41 -0.06 1.90 -9.08
C THR A 41 -0.74 0.66 -8.52
N VAL A 42 -0.16 0.11 -7.47
CA VAL A 42 -0.69 -1.03 -6.75
C VAL A 42 -1.44 -0.49 -5.53
N CYS A 43 -2.70 -0.89 -5.41
CA CYS A 43 -3.56 -0.54 -4.29
C CYS A 43 -3.78 -1.81 -3.47
N VAL A 44 -3.43 -1.77 -2.19
CA VAL A 44 -3.64 -2.87 -1.25
C VAL A 44 -4.55 -2.40 -0.14
N MET A 45 -5.67 -3.09 -0.01
CA MET A 45 -6.53 -2.93 1.15
C MET A 45 -5.86 -3.64 2.32
N MET A 46 -5.64 -2.91 3.42
CA MET A 46 -4.98 -3.44 4.62
C MET A 46 -5.87 -3.23 5.83
N SER A 47 -5.69 -4.10 6.83
CA SER A 47 -6.24 -3.89 8.17
C SER A 47 -5.57 -2.70 8.85
N LYS A 48 -6.24 -2.13 9.85
CA LYS A 48 -5.75 -0.98 10.63
C LYS A 48 -4.32 -1.17 11.15
N ASP A 49 -4.02 -2.34 11.71
CA ASP A 49 -2.69 -2.66 12.26
C ASP A 49 -1.59 -2.65 11.20
N LYS A 50 -1.89 -3.12 9.97
CA LYS A 50 -0.92 -3.09 8.86
C LYS A 50 -0.75 -1.69 8.31
N ALA A 51 -1.81 -0.88 8.32
CA ALA A 51 -1.75 0.49 7.88
C ALA A 51 -0.92 1.35 8.85
N GLU A 52 -1.12 1.19 10.15
CA GLU A 52 -0.32 1.87 11.18
C GLU A 52 1.15 1.47 11.09
N LYS A 53 1.45 0.16 11.00
CA LYS A 53 2.82 -0.31 10.76
C LYS A 53 3.43 0.23 9.49
N ALA A 54 2.66 0.32 8.40
CA ALA A 54 3.16 0.88 7.14
C ALA A 54 3.54 2.36 7.31
N VAL A 55 2.74 3.14 8.06
CA VAL A 55 3.09 4.53 8.37
C VAL A 55 4.33 4.63 9.24
N GLU A 56 4.42 3.81 10.30
CA GLU A 56 5.60 3.79 11.17
C GLU A 56 6.88 3.45 10.37
N ASP A 57 6.75 2.60 9.36
CA ASP A 57 7.83 2.24 8.45
C ASP A 57 8.16 3.33 7.39
N GLY A 58 7.44 4.44 7.40
CA GLY A 58 7.67 5.59 6.52
C GLY A 58 6.68 5.78 5.37
N ALA A 59 5.55 5.06 5.38
CA ALA A 59 4.45 5.34 4.44
C ALA A 59 3.79 6.69 4.77
N LYS A 60 3.46 7.47 3.75
CA LYS A 60 2.76 8.75 3.94
C LYS A 60 1.31 8.49 4.35
N LYS A 61 0.82 9.25 5.32
CA LYS A 61 -0.60 9.29 5.68
C LYS A 61 -1.31 10.27 4.75
N ALA A 62 -2.23 9.79 3.93
CA ALA A 62 -3.03 10.55 2.98
C ALA A 62 -4.53 10.45 3.34
N TYR A 63 -4.84 10.56 4.63
CA TYR A 63 -6.20 10.64 5.18
C TYR A 63 -6.50 12.04 5.68
#